data_AF-A0A6N2AXX0-F1
#
_entry.id   AF-A0A6N2AXX0-F1
#
_cell.length_a   1.000
_cell.length_b   1.000
_cell.length_c   1.000
_cell.angle_alpha   90.00
_cell.angle_beta   90.00
_cell.angle_gamma   90.00
#
_symmetry.space_group_name_H-M   'P 1'
#
loop_
_entity.id
_entity.type
_entity.pdbx_description
1 polymer ?
#
loop_
_entity_poly.entity_id
_entity_poly.type
_entity_poly.pdbx_seq_one_letter_code
_entity_poly.pdbx_strand_id
1 'polypeptide(L)'
;MQLFKHILLDHRVYNFNFFFFYVKQVLFVCFLLSTITYGSMATMGYLMYGQNLMSQITLNLPTGKISSKIAIHTTIFNPITKYALVVSPIATAIEDKLPLRKSKHIVSYFIRSFLVISTVIVALTVPFFEYVMTFTGALLGVTVSILLPCLCYLKIRKPSYLEVVFIGMILVFGSLVAISGTYTSLKNIISHL
;
A
#
# COMPACT_ATOMS: atom_id res chain seq x y z
N MET A 1 1.30 9.17 -47.72
CA MET A 1 1.11 8.38 -46.47
C MET A 1 2.10 8.72 -45.34
N GLN A 2 3.25 9.38 -45.59
CA GLN A 2 4.18 9.77 -44.51
C GLN A 2 3.78 11.05 -43.76
N LEU A 3 3.18 12.04 -44.43
CA LEU A 3 2.74 13.29 -43.80
C LEU A 3 1.65 13.08 -42.73
N PHE A 4 0.70 12.17 -42.99
CA PHE A 4 -0.37 11.83 -42.05
C PHE A 4 0.14 11.09 -40.82
N LYS A 5 1.20 10.28 -40.96
CA LYS A 5 1.84 9.57 -39.84
C LYS A 5 2.61 10.54 -38.94
N HIS A 6 3.20 11.59 -39.51
CA HIS A 6 3.91 12.64 -38.77
C HIS A 6 2.95 13.54 -37.98
N ILE A 7 1.82 13.95 -38.57
CA ILE A 7 0.79 14.76 -37.89
C ILE A 7 0.09 13.98 -36.78
N LEU A 8 -0.19 12.69 -36.99
CA LEU A 8 -0.80 11.84 -35.96
C LEU A 8 0.20 11.53 -34.82
N LEU A 9 1.49 11.34 -35.13
CA LEU A 9 2.52 11.15 -34.10
C LEU A 9 2.68 12.40 -33.25
N ASP A 10 2.71 13.59 -33.86
CA ASP A 10 2.87 14.85 -33.15
C ASP A 10 1.69 15.12 -32.21
N HIS A 11 0.46 14.92 -32.69
CA HIS A 11 -0.75 15.10 -31.86
C HIS A 11 -0.88 14.05 -30.74
N ARG A 12 -0.43 12.81 -30.97
CA ARG A 12 -0.42 11.75 -29.95
C ARG A 12 0.69 11.98 -28.90
N VAL A 13 1.84 12.49 -29.33
CA VAL A 13 2.97 12.84 -28.46
C VAL A 13 2.66 14.10 -27.63
N TYR A 14 1.99 15.09 -28.21
CA TYR A 14 1.54 16.28 -27.48
C TYR A 14 0.52 15.91 -26.39
N ASN A 15 -0.47 15.09 -26.74
CA ASN A 15 -1.46 14.59 -25.77
C ASN A 15 -0.81 13.69 -24.69
N PHE A 16 0.20 12.90 -25.05
CA PHE A 16 0.95 12.06 -24.11
C PHE A 16 1.82 12.88 -23.13
N ASN A 17 2.57 13.87 -23.63
CA ASN A 17 3.38 14.75 -22.78
C ASN A 17 2.50 15.64 -21.89
N PHE A 18 1.38 16.15 -22.43
CA PHE A 18 0.38 16.89 -21.66
C PHE A 18 -0.24 16.02 -20.57
N PHE A 19 -0.62 14.79 -20.89
CA PHE A 19 -1.12 13.81 -19.93
C PHE A 19 -0.09 13.52 -18.82
N PHE A 20 1.17 13.29 -19.17
CA PHE A 20 2.22 13.02 -18.19
C PHE A 20 2.51 14.22 -17.29
N PHE A 21 2.47 15.43 -17.85
CA PHE A 21 2.59 16.68 -17.09
C PHE A 21 1.44 16.82 -16.08
N TYR A 22 0.20 16.58 -16.52
CA TYR A 22 -0.97 16.62 -15.66
C TYR A 22 -0.90 15.57 -14.54
N VAL A 23 -0.55 14.32 -14.87
CA VAL A 23 -0.41 13.24 -13.88
C VAL A 23 0.64 13.59 -12.83
N LYS A 24 1.79 14.16 -13.22
CA LYS A 24 2.81 14.61 -12.26
C LYS A 24 2.30 15.69 -11.32
N GLN A 25 1.59 16.69 -11.84
CA GLN A 25 1.03 17.76 -11.03
C GLN A 25 0.01 17.23 -10.03
N VAL A 26 -0.91 16.37 -10.49
CA VAL A 26 -1.92 15.74 -9.62
C VAL A 26 -1.25 14.89 -8.55
N LEU A 27 -0.28 14.05 -8.91
CA LEU A 27 0.48 13.23 -7.94
C LEU A 27 1.17 14.10 -6.89
N PHE A 28 1.83 15.19 -7.31
CA PHE A 28 2.51 16.10 -6.38
C PHE A 28 1.52 16.72 -5.39
N VAL A 29 0.39 17.24 -5.89
CA VAL A 29 -0.68 17.81 -5.04
C VAL A 29 -1.25 16.76 -4.09
N CYS A 30 -1.50 15.53 -4.56
CA CYS A 30 -2.00 14.44 -3.74
C CYS A 30 -1.03 14.03 -2.63
N PHE A 31 0.27 13.90 -2.92
CA PHE A 31 1.28 13.57 -1.91
C PHE A 31 1.45 14.69 -0.89
N LEU A 32 1.45 15.94 -1.33
CA LEU A 32 1.52 17.10 -0.44
C LEU A 32 0.32 17.14 0.49
N LEU A 33 -0.90 17.04 -0.05
CA LEU A 33 -2.13 17.05 0.73
C LEU A 33 -2.19 15.87 1.71
N SER A 34 -1.83 14.67 1.28
CA SER A 34 -1.81 13.47 2.14
C SER A 34 -0.81 13.61 3.29
N THR A 35 0.37 14.19 3.01
CA THR A 35 1.39 14.42 4.05
C THR A 35 0.88 15.42 5.09
N ILE A 36 0.23 16.50 4.67
CA ILE A 36 -0.36 17.49 5.56
C ILE A 36 -1.47 16.88 6.41
N THR A 37 -2.41 16.13 5.80
CA THR A 37 -3.54 15.54 6.53
C THR A 37 -3.05 14.49 7.52
N TYR A 38 -2.19 13.55 7.12
CA TYR A 38 -1.64 12.55 8.04
C TYR A 38 -0.77 13.17 9.14
N GLY A 39 0.06 14.17 8.82
CA GLY A 39 0.85 14.90 9.81
C GLY A 39 -0.03 15.67 10.81
N SER A 40 -1.09 16.33 10.33
CA SER A 40 -2.05 17.02 11.20
C SER A 40 -2.80 16.05 12.12
N MET A 41 -3.22 14.88 11.61
CA MET A 41 -3.88 13.87 12.44
C MET A 41 -2.92 13.27 13.48
N ALA A 42 -1.65 13.04 13.14
CA ALA A 42 -0.64 12.55 14.08
C ALA A 42 -0.38 13.56 15.20
N THR A 43 -0.19 14.83 14.86
CA THR A 43 0.05 15.91 15.84
C THR A 43 -1.16 16.15 16.73
N MET A 44 -2.37 16.28 16.17
CA MET A 44 -3.59 16.43 16.95
C MET A 44 -3.87 15.21 17.84
N GLY A 45 -3.68 13.99 17.32
CA GLY A 45 -3.87 12.76 18.08
C GLY A 45 -2.95 12.71 19.31
N TYR A 46 -1.67 13.05 19.14
CA TYR A 46 -0.72 13.12 20.25
C TYR A 46 -1.08 14.23 21.25
N LEU A 47 -1.47 15.43 20.79
CA LEU A 47 -1.88 16.52 21.68
C LEU A 47 -3.15 16.18 22.48
N MET A 48 -4.08 15.41 21.92
CA MET A 48 -5.34 15.04 22.58
C MET A 48 -5.19 13.92 23.62
N TYR A 49 -4.37 12.89 23.33
CA TYR A 49 -4.28 11.68 24.18
C TYR A 49 -2.93 11.53 24.89
N GLY A 50 -1.94 12.34 24.54
CA GLY A 50 -0.60 12.32 25.13
C GLY A 50 0.05 10.94 25.04
N GLN A 51 0.64 10.49 26.15
CA GLN A 51 1.30 9.19 26.27
C GLN A 51 0.32 8.00 26.28
N ASN A 52 -0.99 8.24 26.40
CA ASN A 52 -2.01 7.18 26.43
C ASN A 52 -2.58 6.82 25.05
N LEU A 53 -1.97 7.32 23.96
CA LEU A 53 -2.42 7.07 22.59
C LEU A 53 -2.21 5.58 22.21
N MET A 54 -3.30 4.83 22.09
CA MET A 54 -3.32 3.48 21.47
C MET A 54 -3.02 3.48 19.97
N SER A 55 -2.63 2.31 19.44
CA SER A 55 -2.30 2.02 18.02
C SER A 55 -3.29 2.50 16.96
N GLN A 56 -4.54 2.76 17.35
CA GLN A 56 -5.53 3.44 16.52
C GLN A 56 -6.10 4.64 17.28
N ILE A 57 -6.08 5.81 16.64
CA ILE A 57 -6.67 7.04 17.19
C ILE A 57 -8.14 6.80 17.54
N THR A 58 -8.87 6.05 16.70
CA THR A 58 -10.28 5.71 16.88
C THR A 58 -10.56 4.94 18.18
N LEU A 59 -9.61 4.13 18.66
CA LEU A 59 -9.76 3.32 19.87
C LEU A 59 -9.70 4.18 21.15
N ASN A 60 -9.08 5.36 21.10
CA ASN A 60 -9.00 6.28 22.22
C ASN A 60 -10.21 7.23 22.33
N LEU A 61 -11.16 7.21 21.38
CA LEU A 61 -12.29 8.13 21.44
C LEU A 61 -13.26 7.81 22.60
N PRO A 62 -13.76 8.83 23.32
CA PRO A 62 -14.76 8.64 24.37
C PRO A 62 -16.10 8.20 23.78
N THR A 63 -16.55 7.01 24.15
CA THR A 63 -17.73 6.31 23.61
C THR A 63 -19.07 6.98 23.93
N GLY A 64 -19.10 7.98 24.82
CA GLY A 64 -20.32 8.64 25.28
C GLY A 64 -20.90 9.74 24.37
N LYS A 65 -20.19 10.17 23.31
CA LYS A 65 -20.64 11.25 22.40
C LYS A 65 -21.16 10.69 21.07
N ILE A 66 -22.27 11.24 20.57
CA ILE A 66 -22.88 10.87 19.27
C ILE A 66 -21.86 10.95 18.11
N SER A 67 -20.98 11.96 18.14
CA SER A 67 -19.88 12.11 17.17
C SER A 67 -18.91 10.92 17.15
N SER A 68 -18.58 10.34 18.32
CA SER A 68 -17.73 9.14 18.41
C SER A 68 -18.44 7.90 17.84
N LYS A 69 -19.75 7.77 18.08
CA LYS A 69 -20.53 6.64 17.56
C LYS A 69 -20.59 6.66 16.03
N ILE A 70 -20.73 7.84 15.44
CA ILE A 70 -20.68 8.03 13.98
C ILE A 70 -19.27 7.73 13.45
N ALA A 71 -18.22 8.25 14.09
CA ALA A 71 -16.83 8.01 13.67
C ALA A 71 -16.43 6.53 13.69
N ILE A 72 -16.82 5.79 14.75
CA ILE A 72 -16.60 4.35 14.85
C ILE A 72 -17.35 3.63 13.72
N HIS A 73 -18.61 3.99 13.46
CA HIS A 73 -19.41 3.35 12.42
C HIS A 73 -18.81 3.59 11.02
N THR A 74 -18.38 4.81 10.70
CA THR A 74 -17.69 5.13 9.45
C THR A 74 -16.35 4.39 9.32
N THR A 75 -15.62 4.21 10.41
CA THR A 75 -14.35 3.47 10.42
C THR A 75 -14.53 2.00 10.07
N ILE A 76 -15.68 1.40 10.39
CA ILE A 76 -15.99 -0.01 10.04
C ILE A 76 -16.30 -0.15 8.55
N PHE A 77 -16.99 0.82 7.94
CA PHE A 77 -17.32 0.76 6.51
C PHE A 77 -16.09 0.76 5.61
N ASN A 78 -15.08 1.56 5.94
CA ASN A 78 -13.91 1.74 5.08
C ASN A 78 -13.14 0.42 4.81
N PRO A 79 -12.78 -0.40 5.82
CA PRO A 79 -12.20 -1.72 5.61
C PRO A 79 -13.10 -2.67 4.83
N ILE A 80 -14.42 -2.69 5.06
CA ILE A 80 -15.34 -3.61 4.37
C ILE A 80 -15.30 -3.38 2.86
N THR A 81 -15.48 -2.13 2.44
CA THR A 81 -15.45 -1.77 1.02
C THR A 81 -14.06 -1.99 0.43
N LYS A 82 -13.01 -1.54 1.13
CA LYS A 82 -11.63 -1.70 0.66
C LYS A 82 -11.24 -3.17 0.52
N TYR A 83 -11.66 -4.02 1.45
CA TYR A 83 -11.37 -5.45 1.43
C TYR A 83 -11.99 -6.12 0.20
N ALA A 84 -13.27 -5.85 -0.09
CA ALA A 84 -13.94 -6.39 -1.27
C ALA A 84 -13.23 -5.99 -2.58
N LEU A 85 -12.80 -4.73 -2.67
CA LEU A 85 -12.10 -4.21 -3.85
C LEU A 85 -10.70 -4.78 -4.03
N VAL A 86 -9.98 -5.10 -2.94
CA VAL A 86 -8.63 -5.67 -2.99
C VAL A 86 -8.65 -7.18 -3.24
N VAL A 87 -9.56 -7.93 -2.61
CA VAL A 87 -9.62 -9.39 -2.74
C VAL A 87 -10.10 -9.83 -4.12
N SER A 88 -11.01 -9.08 -4.74
CA SER A 88 -11.55 -9.41 -6.07
C SER A 88 -10.47 -9.60 -7.15
N PRO A 89 -9.58 -8.62 -7.43
CA PRO A 89 -8.53 -8.78 -8.42
C PRO A 89 -7.48 -9.81 -8.03
N ILE A 90 -7.20 -10.00 -6.72
CA ILE A 90 -6.26 -11.02 -6.24
C ILE A 90 -6.80 -12.42 -6.54
N ALA A 91 -8.08 -12.67 -6.22
CA ALA A 91 -8.73 -13.94 -6.50
C ALA A 91 -8.69 -14.24 -8.00
N THR A 92 -9.04 -13.27 -8.85
CA THR A 92 -8.98 -13.43 -10.31
C THR A 92 -7.56 -13.69 -10.81
N ALA A 93 -6.54 -13.01 -10.28
CA ALA A 93 -5.14 -13.24 -10.67
C ALA A 93 -4.64 -14.65 -10.30
N ILE A 94 -5.12 -15.22 -9.19
CA ILE A 94 -4.82 -16.60 -8.78
C ILE A 94 -5.57 -17.58 -9.67
N GLU A 95 -6.87 -17.35 -9.91
CA GLU A 95 -7.71 -18.17 -10.79
C GLU A 95 -7.16 -18.25 -12.21
N ASP A 96 -6.67 -17.14 -12.77
CA ASP A 96 -6.10 -17.10 -14.12
C ASP A 96 -4.76 -17.84 -14.25
N LYS A 97 -3.99 -17.95 -13.15
CA LYS A 97 -2.76 -18.76 -13.11
C LYS A 97 -3.05 -20.26 -13.01
N LEU A 98 -4.25 -20.66 -12.62
CA LEU A 98 -4.65 -22.06 -12.47
C LEU A 98 -5.29 -22.55 -13.78
N PRO A 99 -4.71 -23.54 -14.49
CA PRO A 99 -5.23 -24.03 -15.78
C PRO A 99 -6.55 -24.84 -15.69
N LEU A 100 -7.31 -24.73 -14.59
CA LEU A 100 -8.48 -25.56 -14.29
C LEU A 100 -9.76 -25.00 -14.92
N ARG A 101 -9.95 -25.27 -16.22
CA ARG A 101 -11.08 -24.77 -17.04
C ARG A 101 -12.46 -25.34 -16.68
N LYS A 102 -12.53 -26.53 -16.07
CA LYS A 102 -13.78 -27.30 -15.92
C LYS A 102 -14.59 -27.00 -14.65
N SER A 103 -14.01 -26.34 -13.66
CA SER A 103 -14.64 -26.10 -12.36
C SER A 103 -14.43 -24.66 -11.87
N LYS A 104 -14.48 -23.68 -12.79
CA LYS A 104 -14.15 -22.27 -12.48
C LYS A 104 -14.96 -21.70 -11.31
N HIS A 105 -16.26 -22.00 -11.22
CA HIS A 105 -17.10 -21.47 -10.14
C HIS A 105 -16.75 -22.07 -8.77
N ILE A 106 -16.53 -23.38 -8.69
CA ILE A 106 -16.20 -24.06 -7.43
C ILE A 106 -14.77 -23.68 -7.01
N VAL A 107 -13.81 -23.70 -7.94
CA VAL A 107 -12.41 -23.29 -7.69
C VAL A 107 -12.33 -21.83 -7.24
N SER A 108 -13.09 -20.92 -7.88
CA SER A 108 -13.18 -19.51 -7.46
C SER A 108 -13.73 -19.37 -6.04
N TYR A 109 -14.81 -20.10 -5.72
CA TYR A 109 -15.39 -20.08 -4.38
C TYR A 109 -14.40 -20.60 -3.32
N PHE A 110 -13.66 -21.67 -3.60
CA PHE A 110 -12.63 -22.21 -2.72
C PHE A 110 -11.47 -21.23 -2.52
N ILE A 111 -10.94 -20.61 -3.58
CA ILE A 111 -9.85 -19.63 -3.49
C ILE A 111 -10.28 -18.42 -2.66
N ARG A 112 -11.47 -17.86 -2.92
CA ARG A 112 -12.00 -16.72 -2.18
C ARG A 112 -12.21 -17.06 -0.71
N SER A 113 -12.80 -18.22 -0.42
CA SER A 113 -13.00 -18.68 0.96
C SER A 113 -11.66 -18.89 1.68
N PHE A 114 -10.68 -19.52 1.03
CA PHE A 114 -9.34 -19.71 1.58
C PHE A 114 -8.63 -18.39 1.88
N LEU A 115 -8.70 -17.42 0.96
CA LEU A 115 -8.15 -16.08 1.18
C LEU A 115 -8.78 -15.42 2.41
N VAL A 116 -10.11 -15.47 2.54
CA VAL A 116 -10.83 -14.90 3.70
C VAL A 116 -10.49 -15.63 4.99
N ILE A 117 -10.43 -16.96 4.97
CA ILE A 117 -10.08 -17.75 6.16
C ILE A 117 -8.65 -17.42 6.61
N SER A 118 -7.70 -17.31 5.66
CA SER A 118 -6.31 -16.97 5.98
C SER A 118 -6.17 -15.58 6.62
N THR A 119 -6.92 -14.58 6.14
CA THR A 119 -6.89 -13.22 6.72
C THR A 119 -7.53 -13.18 8.10
N VAL A 120 -8.59 -13.94 8.34
CA VAL A 120 -9.22 -14.07 9.66
C VAL A 120 -8.27 -14.73 10.67
N ILE A 121 -7.57 -15.79 10.28
CA ILE A 121 -6.58 -16.45 11.16
C ILE A 121 -5.47 -15.47 11.55
N VAL A 122 -4.96 -14.69 10.59
CA VAL A 122 -3.95 -13.65 10.88
C VAL A 122 -4.50 -12.57 11.82
N ALA A 123 -5.74 -12.14 11.63
CA ALA A 123 -6.38 -11.15 12.49
C ALA A 123 -6.60 -11.66 13.93
N LEU A 124 -6.89 -12.95 14.10
CA LEU A 124 -7.07 -13.56 15.43
C LEU A 124 -5.74 -13.81 16.16
N THR A 125 -4.66 -14.10 15.43
CA THR A 125 -3.35 -14.40 16.01
C THR A 125 -2.57 -13.15 16.42
N VAL A 126 -2.76 -12.03 15.73
CA VAL A 126 -2.09 -10.76 16.05
C VAL A 126 -3.14 -9.65 16.16
N PRO A 127 -3.76 -9.45 17.34
CA PRO A 127 -4.81 -8.43 17.51
C PRO A 127 -4.26 -6.99 17.48
N PHE A 128 -2.94 -6.81 17.49
CA PHE A 128 -2.28 -5.51 17.49
C PHE A 128 -2.06 -4.97 16.06
N PHE A 129 -2.90 -4.00 15.67
CA PHE A 129 -2.88 -3.38 14.34
C PHE A 129 -1.54 -2.72 13.97
N GLU A 130 -0.87 -2.08 14.94
CA GLU A 130 0.40 -1.39 14.74
C GLU A 130 1.52 -2.34 14.29
N TYR A 131 1.61 -3.53 14.90
CA TYR A 131 2.65 -4.50 14.57
C TYR A 131 2.46 -5.08 13.16
N VAL A 132 1.21 -5.39 12.78
CA VAL A 132 0.90 -5.88 11.44
C VAL A 132 1.17 -4.80 10.38
N MET A 133 0.81 -3.54 10.64
CA MET A 133 1.11 -2.43 9.72
C MET A 133 2.61 -2.18 9.57
N THR A 134 3.36 -2.18 10.68
CA THR A 134 4.81 -1.95 10.65
C THR A 134 5.52 -3.08 9.92
N PHE A 135 5.12 -4.34 10.18
CA PHE A 135 5.65 -5.51 9.48
C PHE A 135 5.36 -5.47 7.98
N THR A 136 4.10 -5.25 7.60
CA THR A 136 3.69 -5.22 6.19
C THR A 136 4.33 -4.05 5.44
N GLY A 137 4.47 -2.88 6.07
CA GLY A 137 5.16 -1.72 5.53
C GLY A 137 6.66 -1.98 5.32
N ALA A 138 7.34 -2.51 6.34
CA ALA A 138 8.77 -2.80 6.28
C ALA A 138 9.10 -3.89 5.25
N LEU A 139 8.33 -4.98 5.22
CA LEU A 139 8.60 -6.10 4.31
C LEU A 139 8.08 -5.84 2.91
N LEU A 140 6.76 -5.69 2.76
CA LEU A 140 6.11 -5.59 1.45
C LEU A 140 6.19 -4.17 0.89
N GLY A 141 5.96 -3.16 1.74
CA GLY A 141 6.00 -1.75 1.33
C GLY A 141 7.35 -1.33 0.78
N VAL A 142 8.44 -1.54 1.53
CA VAL A 142 9.80 -1.22 1.06
C VAL A 142 10.15 -2.02 -0.21
N THR A 143 9.83 -3.32 -0.24
CA THR A 143 10.15 -4.16 -1.41
C THR A 143 9.44 -3.69 -2.67
N VAL A 144 8.13 -3.42 -2.60
CA VAL A 144 7.33 -3.04 -3.78
C VAL A 144 7.54 -1.58 -4.16
N SER A 145 7.67 -0.67 -3.19
CA SER A 145 7.71 0.78 -3.45
C SER A 145 9.12 1.34 -3.63
N ILE A 146 10.15 0.69 -3.08
CA ILE A 146 11.55 1.17 -3.18
C ILE A 146 12.38 0.20 -4.01
N LEU A 147 12.47 -1.07 -3.60
CA LEU A 147 13.41 -2.02 -4.23
C LEU A 147 13.01 -2.36 -5.67
N LEU A 148 11.74 -2.70 -5.91
CA LEU A 148 11.23 -3.08 -7.22
C LEU A 148 11.42 -2.00 -8.30
N PRO A 149 10.96 -0.74 -8.13
CA PRO A 149 11.14 0.29 -9.15
C PRO A 149 12.62 0.63 -9.39
N CYS A 150 13.46 0.61 -8.34
CA CYS A 150 14.90 0.83 -8.48
C CYS A 150 15.57 -0.29 -9.30
N LEU A 151 15.26 -1.56 -9.01
CA LEU A 151 15.79 -2.70 -9.76
C LEU A 151 15.29 -2.72 -11.21
N CYS A 152 14.01 -2.40 -11.44
CA CYS A 152 13.46 -2.26 -12.78
C CYS A 152 14.17 -1.13 -13.56
N TYR A 153 14.42 0.02 -12.94
CA TYR A 153 15.12 1.13 -13.59
C TYR A 153 16.55 0.75 -14.01
N LEU A 154 17.32 0.11 -13.12
CA LEU A 154 18.69 -0.33 -13.41
C LEU A 154 18.73 -1.42 -14.50
N LYS A 155 17.69 -2.27 -14.60
CA LYS A 155 17.63 -3.33 -15.61
C LYS A 155 17.21 -2.82 -16.99
N ILE A 156 16.34 -1.81 -17.03
CA ILE A 156 15.77 -1.30 -18.28
C ILE A 156 16.67 -0.24 -18.93
N ARG A 157 17.27 0.65 -18.14
CA ARG A 157 18.10 1.74 -18.63
C ARG A 157 19.58 1.39 -18.47
N LYS A 158 20.44 2.00 -19.29
CA LYS A 158 21.89 2.10 -19.02
C LYS A 158 22.17 3.46 -18.36
N PRO A 159 21.99 3.58 -17.04
CA PRO A 159 22.23 4.83 -16.31
C PRO A 159 23.71 5.21 -16.26
N SER A 160 23.98 6.47 -15.97
CA SER A 160 25.34 6.97 -15.71
C SER A 160 25.91 6.38 -14.42
N TYR A 161 27.24 6.35 -14.27
CA TYR A 161 27.91 5.83 -13.06
C TYR A 161 27.38 6.51 -11.78
N LEU A 162 27.19 7.83 -11.80
CA LEU A 162 26.65 8.56 -10.65
C LEU A 162 25.22 8.12 -10.30
N GLU A 163 24.35 7.93 -11.29
CA GLU A 163 22.97 7.46 -11.08
C GLU A 163 22.95 6.05 -10.48
N VAL A 164 23.84 5.16 -10.93
CA VAL A 164 23.99 3.81 -10.36
C VAL A 164 24.40 3.88 -8.90
N VAL A 165 25.36 4.74 -8.56
CA VAL A 165 25.82 4.94 -7.17
C VAL A 165 24.65 5.43 -6.29
N PHE A 166 23.92 6.46 -6.72
CA PHE A 166 22.76 6.97 -5.99
C PHE A 166 21.67 5.91 -5.79
N ILE A 167 21.31 5.16 -6.84
CA ILE A 167 20.28 4.11 -6.74
C ILE A 167 20.78 2.95 -5.87
N GLY A 168 22.07 2.59 -5.97
CA GLY A 168 22.69 1.59 -5.12
C GLY A 168 22.59 1.95 -3.64
N MET A 169 22.84 3.21 -3.28
CA MET A 169 22.67 3.70 -1.90
C MET A 169 21.23 3.58 -1.42
N ILE A 170 20.24 3.92 -2.26
CA ILE A 170 18.83 3.77 -1.94
C ILE A 170 18.45 2.30 -1.73
N LEU A 171 18.97 1.39 -2.55
CA LEU A 171 18.73 -0.06 -2.42
C LEU A 171 19.30 -0.61 -1.11
N VAL A 172 20.52 -0.22 -0.75
CA VAL A 172 21.17 -0.64 0.51
C VAL A 172 20.41 -0.08 1.71
N PHE A 173 20.06 1.20 1.69
CA PHE A 173 19.30 1.79 2.78
C PHE A 173 17.91 1.16 2.92
N GLY A 174 17.20 0.96 1.80
CA GLY A 174 15.91 0.29 1.78
C GLY A 174 15.97 -1.13 2.34
N SER A 175 16.97 -1.93 1.95
CA SER A 175 17.12 -3.29 2.45
C SER A 175 17.43 -3.32 3.96
N LEU A 176 18.26 -2.40 4.47
CA LEU A 176 18.51 -2.27 5.90
C LEU A 176 17.24 -1.92 6.67
N VAL A 177 16.41 -1.00 6.16
CA VAL A 177 15.12 -0.66 6.76
C VAL A 177 14.16 -1.86 6.74
N ALA A 178 14.09 -2.61 5.64
CA ALA A 178 13.27 -3.81 5.57
C ALA A 178 13.70 -4.87 6.60
N ILE A 179 15.00 -5.18 6.68
CA ILE A 179 15.53 -6.18 7.61
C ILE A 179 15.30 -5.76 9.07
N SER A 180 15.70 -4.54 9.42
CA SER A 180 15.56 -4.03 10.79
C SER A 180 14.10 -3.89 11.22
N GLY A 181 13.24 -3.39 10.32
CA GLY A 181 11.80 -3.25 10.56
C GLY A 181 11.13 -4.61 10.73
N THR A 182 11.37 -5.56 9.83
CA THR A 182 10.83 -6.92 9.95
C THR A 182 11.31 -7.63 11.22
N TYR A 183 12.60 -7.52 11.56
CA TYR A 183 13.13 -8.11 12.79
C TYR A 183 12.48 -7.53 14.03
N THR A 184 12.36 -6.20 14.11
CA THR A 184 11.75 -5.51 15.26
C THR A 184 10.28 -5.88 15.40
N SER A 185 9.51 -5.85 14.31
CA SER A 185 8.10 -6.23 14.34
C SER A 185 7.91 -7.69 14.73
N LEU A 186 8.71 -8.61 14.20
CA LEU A 186 8.60 -10.04 14.52
C LEU A 186 8.94 -10.31 15.99
N LYS A 187 9.99 -9.68 16.51
CA LYS A 187 10.35 -9.75 17.93
C LYS A 187 9.20 -9.27 18.82
N ASN A 188 8.59 -8.13 18.49
CA ASN A 188 7.49 -7.56 19.25
C ASN A 188 6.22 -8.43 19.18
N ILE A 189 5.94 -9.05 18.03
CA ILE A 189 4.82 -9.99 17.88
C ILE A 189 5.04 -11.21 18.77
N ILE A 190 6.23 -11.82 18.74
CA ILE A 190 6.54 -13.01 19.54
C ILE A 190 6.55 -12.71 21.04
N SER A 191 7.04 -11.53 21.46
CA SER A 191 7.06 -11.16 22.88
C SER A 191 5.68 -10.87 23.47
N HIS A 192 4.69 -10.55 22.62
CA HIS A 192 3.33 -10.20 23.02
C HIS A 192 2.30 -11.31 22.74
N LEU A 193 2.74 -12.43 22.15
CA LEU A 193 1.97 -13.67 21.95
C LEU A 193 2.13 -14.58 23.17
#